data_AF-A0A942FTA0-F1
#
_entry.id   AF-A0A942FTA0-F1
#
_cell.length_a   1.000
_cell.length_b   1.000
_cell.length_c   1.000
_cell.angle_alpha   90.00
_cell.angle_beta   90.00
_cell.angle_gamma   90.00
#
_symmetry.space_group_name_H-M   'P 1'
#
loop_
_entity.id
_entity.type
_entity.pdbx_description
1 polymer ?
#
loop_
_entity_poly.entity_id
_entity_poly.type
_entity_poly.pdbx_seq_one_letter_code
_entity_poly.pdbx_strand_id
1 'polypeptide(L)'
;MAFWAYILKCADGTYYTGHTDDLELRIAQHHAGHFVDCYTRSRRPLELMWASDFPTRIEALESERRIKNWSKAKKEALIKSDWNSLSNLSIPPAERASRTVKSTPPPRAPSEVEGSPHTQPFDFARGERNLGPIIVLVRPQLGENIGKAARAMLNFGLTELRLVAPRDGWPNPSAGPAAAGADVVLEQAQVFDTLAEAVADCAHVYATTVRKRGVTKPVLTPEEAAQAVQREAGRSAYVFGPERSGLETEDVALARAIVTVPINPEFGSLNLAQAVILLAYEWSKHAALEQPTVEELLPPAPQEELEGMIAQLEAMLEPAGYFFPHSRAVATRLTLRTMLTKPGWNHLEVRTMRGVLSTLARKPRNA
;
A
#
# COMPACT_ATOMS: atom_id res chain seq x y z
N MET A 1 5.12 27.70 -15.14
CA MET A 1 6.44 28.14 -14.68
C MET A 1 7.18 26.89 -14.24
N ALA A 2 8.36 26.60 -14.79
CA ALA A 2 9.12 25.39 -14.47
C ALA A 2 10.02 25.68 -13.26
N PHE A 3 10.14 24.74 -12.34
CA PHE A 3 11.09 24.78 -11.24
C PHE A 3 12.23 23.82 -11.55
N TRP A 4 13.42 24.06 -11.05
CA TRP A 4 14.61 23.31 -11.42
C TRP A 4 15.29 22.81 -10.16
N ALA A 5 15.79 21.58 -10.17
CA ALA A 5 16.84 21.14 -9.27
C ALA A 5 18.12 20.92 -10.07
N TYR A 6 19.26 21.33 -9.53
CA TYR A 6 20.53 21.32 -10.26
C TYR A 6 21.72 20.96 -9.37
N ILE A 7 22.79 20.45 -9.99
CA ILE A 7 24.07 20.16 -9.36
C ILE A 7 25.17 20.98 -10.04
N LEU A 8 25.90 21.76 -9.24
CA LEU A 8 27.11 22.46 -9.67
C LEU A 8 28.35 21.74 -9.14
N LYS A 9 29.40 21.68 -9.95
CA LYS A 9 30.75 21.30 -9.52
C LYS A 9 31.54 22.55 -9.19
N CYS A 10 32.06 22.60 -7.96
CA CYS A 10 32.91 23.66 -7.46
C CYS A 10 34.37 23.47 -7.89
N ALA A 11 35.18 24.53 -7.86
CA ALA A 11 36.61 24.48 -8.17
C ALA A 11 37.41 23.54 -7.25
N ASP A 12 36.95 23.34 -6.01
CA ASP A 12 37.53 22.39 -5.04
C ASP A 12 37.09 20.93 -5.28
N GLY A 13 36.33 20.66 -6.35
CA GLY A 13 35.83 19.33 -6.69
C GLY A 13 34.68 18.83 -5.81
N THR A 14 34.05 19.73 -5.02
CA THR A 14 32.80 19.46 -4.29
C THR A 14 31.58 19.68 -5.18
N TYR A 15 30.44 19.11 -4.78
CA TYR A 15 29.16 19.28 -5.50
C TYR A 15 28.16 20.06 -4.65
N TYR A 16 27.68 21.17 -5.19
CA TYR A 16 26.57 21.95 -4.65
C TYR A 16 25.27 21.54 -5.30
N THR A 17 24.20 21.42 -4.53
CA THR A 17 22.86 21.10 -5.02
C THR A 17 21.91 22.22 -4.61
N GLY A 18 21.10 22.69 -5.54
CA GLY A 18 20.12 23.76 -5.30
C GLY A 18 18.85 23.58 -6.11
N HIS A 19 17.85 24.41 -5.81
CA HIS A 19 16.64 24.54 -6.61
C HIS A 19 16.34 26.02 -6.93
N THR A 20 15.61 26.27 -8.01
CA THR A 20 15.20 27.63 -8.45
C THR A 20 14.02 27.56 -9.40
N ASP A 21 13.34 28.69 -9.63
CA ASP A 21 12.32 28.90 -10.66
C ASP A 21 12.91 29.45 -11.98
N ASP A 22 14.15 29.92 -11.97
CA ASP A 22 14.89 30.40 -13.16
C ASP A 22 16.35 29.91 -13.11
N LEU A 23 16.63 28.84 -13.84
CA LEU A 23 17.94 28.19 -13.84
C LEU A 23 19.04 29.09 -14.43
N GLU A 24 18.76 29.77 -15.53
CA GLU A 24 19.74 30.60 -16.24
C GLU A 24 20.15 31.80 -15.37
N LEU A 25 19.17 32.52 -14.83
CA LEU A 25 19.41 33.64 -13.93
C LEU A 25 20.18 33.17 -12.69
N ARG A 26 19.80 32.02 -12.12
CA ARG A 26 20.45 31.49 -10.91
C ARG A 26 21.91 31.09 -11.14
N ILE A 27 22.22 30.49 -12.29
CA ILE A 27 23.60 30.17 -12.67
C ILE A 27 24.41 31.46 -12.83
N ALA A 28 23.88 32.46 -13.55
CA ALA A 28 24.55 33.75 -13.71
C ALA A 28 24.86 34.42 -12.34
N GLN A 29 23.91 34.38 -11.40
CA GLN A 29 24.10 34.87 -10.03
C GLN A 29 25.22 34.14 -9.28
N HIS A 30 25.32 32.81 -9.45
CA HIS A 30 26.40 32.00 -8.86
C HIS A 30 27.77 32.38 -9.44
N HIS A 31 27.89 32.59 -10.75
CA HIS A 31 29.13 33.02 -11.40
C HIS A 31 29.55 34.44 -10.97
N ALA A 32 28.60 35.39 -10.94
CA ALA A 32 28.84 36.74 -10.47
C ALA A 32 29.19 36.82 -8.98
N GLY A 33 28.85 35.79 -8.19
CA GLY A 33 29.01 35.80 -6.74
C GLY A 33 28.07 36.81 -6.08
N HIS A 34 26.88 36.98 -6.66
CA HIS A 34 25.91 38.01 -6.31
C HIS A 34 25.49 37.94 -4.83
N PHE A 35 25.34 36.74 -4.27
CA PHE A 35 24.96 36.55 -2.87
C PHE A 35 26.20 36.38 -1.99
N VAL A 36 26.36 37.30 -1.03
CA VAL A 36 27.53 37.43 -0.14
C VAL A 36 27.76 36.16 0.69
N ASP A 37 26.68 35.52 1.15
CA ASP A 37 26.69 34.35 2.04
C ASP A 37 26.54 33.00 1.32
N CYS A 38 26.59 33.00 -0.02
CA CYS A 38 26.39 31.76 -0.78
C CYS A 38 27.61 30.84 -0.71
N TYR A 39 27.36 29.56 -0.40
CA TYR A 39 28.38 28.50 -0.32
C TYR A 39 29.32 28.43 -1.55
N THR A 40 28.81 28.76 -2.73
CA THR A 40 29.56 28.67 -4.00
C THR A 40 30.44 29.89 -4.27
N ARG A 41 30.30 31.00 -3.52
CA ARG A 41 30.96 32.29 -3.81
C ARG A 41 32.49 32.21 -3.79
N SER A 42 33.05 31.52 -2.79
CA SER A 42 34.50 31.33 -2.63
C SER A 42 35.05 30.14 -3.43
N ARG A 43 34.20 29.41 -4.15
CA ARG A 43 34.52 28.12 -4.81
C ARG A 43 34.35 28.15 -6.34
N ARG A 44 34.41 29.36 -6.92
CA ARG A 44 34.37 29.59 -8.37
C ARG A 44 35.74 29.28 -9.01
N PRO A 45 35.81 28.89 -10.29
CA PRO A 45 34.70 28.73 -11.24
C PRO A 45 33.79 27.53 -10.92
N LEU A 46 32.54 27.60 -11.40
CA LEU A 46 31.52 26.58 -11.19
C LEU A 46 31.11 26.00 -12.55
N GLU A 47 30.77 24.72 -12.58
CA GLU A 47 30.29 24.04 -13.79
C GLU A 47 28.93 23.39 -13.51
N LEU A 48 27.94 23.61 -14.38
CA LEU A 48 26.65 22.92 -14.28
C LEU A 48 26.80 21.48 -14.75
N MET A 49 26.66 20.52 -13.84
CA MET A 49 26.85 19.11 -14.14
C MET A 49 25.54 18.38 -14.43
N TRP A 50 24.44 18.83 -13.84
CA TRP A 50 23.13 18.20 -13.96
C TRP A 50 22.03 19.21 -13.65
N ALA A 51 20.94 19.15 -14.38
CA ALA A 51 19.71 19.87 -14.08
C ALA A 51 18.50 19.03 -14.52
N SER A 52 17.41 19.13 -13.77
CA SER A 52 16.11 18.58 -14.15
C SER A 52 15.03 19.60 -13.81
N ASP A 53 14.07 19.76 -14.71
CA ASP A 53 12.89 20.57 -14.46
C ASP A 53 11.84 19.76 -13.68
N PHE A 54 11.02 20.50 -12.94
CA PHE A 54 9.98 20.04 -12.05
C PHE A 54 8.75 20.94 -12.20
N PRO A 55 7.54 20.36 -12.20
CA PRO A 55 6.28 21.07 -12.33
C PRO A 55 5.95 22.01 -11.16
N THR A 56 6.43 21.68 -9.96
CA THR A 56 6.13 22.42 -8.73
C THR A 56 7.41 22.74 -7.95
N ARG A 57 7.39 23.85 -7.22
CA ARG A 57 8.51 24.23 -6.34
C ARG A 57 8.78 23.18 -5.27
N ILE A 58 7.73 22.51 -4.80
CA ILE A 58 7.82 21.47 -3.78
C ILE A 58 8.57 20.26 -4.34
N GLU A 59 8.26 19.81 -5.55
CA GLU A 59 8.96 18.69 -6.20
C GLU A 59 10.44 19.01 -6.46
N ALA A 60 10.76 20.22 -6.93
CA ALA A 60 12.15 20.66 -7.08
C ALA A 60 12.90 20.68 -5.73
N LEU A 61 12.25 21.16 -4.67
CA LEU A 61 12.81 21.20 -3.31
C LEU A 61 13.00 19.80 -2.73
N GLU A 62 12.07 18.87 -2.95
CA GLU A 62 12.22 17.47 -2.53
C GLU A 62 13.37 16.78 -3.28
N SER A 63 13.48 17.01 -4.58
CA SER A 63 14.59 16.53 -5.39
C SER A 63 15.94 17.06 -4.88
N GLU A 64 16.03 18.36 -4.59
CA GLU A 64 17.20 18.96 -3.95
C GLU A 64 17.51 18.26 -2.61
N ARG A 65 16.53 18.11 -1.72
CA ARG A 65 16.72 17.49 -0.40
C ARG A 65 17.21 16.05 -0.50
N ARG A 66 16.70 15.28 -1.46
CA ARG A 66 17.14 13.90 -1.72
C ARG A 66 18.58 13.87 -2.19
N ILE A 67 18.92 14.65 -3.22
CA ILE A 67 20.24 14.67 -3.85
C ILE A 67 21.30 15.28 -2.91
N LYS A 68 20.94 16.31 -2.13
CA LYS A 68 21.87 17.04 -1.26
C LYS A 68 22.65 16.11 -0.33
N ASN A 69 21.99 15.10 0.23
CA ASN A 69 22.55 14.12 1.16
C ASN A 69 23.22 12.91 0.49
N TRP A 70 23.26 12.85 -0.85
CA TRP A 70 23.93 11.76 -1.55
C TRP A 70 25.46 11.85 -1.46
N SER A 71 26.10 10.68 -1.44
CA SER A 71 27.55 10.59 -1.55
C SER A 71 28.05 11.15 -2.88
N LYS A 72 29.32 11.59 -2.91
CA LYS A 72 29.97 12.09 -4.14
C LYS A 72 29.82 11.11 -5.31
N ALA A 73 30.07 9.81 -5.05
CA ALA A 73 29.94 8.75 -6.04
C ALA A 73 28.52 8.61 -6.61
N LYS A 74 27.49 8.80 -5.77
CA LYS A 74 26.09 8.71 -6.20
C LYS A 74 25.68 9.93 -7.03
N LYS A 75 26.17 11.13 -6.70
CA LYS A 75 26.00 12.33 -7.53
C LYS A 75 26.69 12.18 -8.88
N GLU A 76 27.90 11.61 -8.91
CA GLU A 76 28.64 11.34 -10.16
C GLU A 76 27.96 10.30 -11.04
N ALA A 77 27.38 9.25 -10.45
CA ALA A 77 26.57 8.28 -11.19
C ALA A 77 25.34 8.93 -11.82
N LEU A 78 24.66 9.84 -11.11
CA LEU A 78 23.54 10.61 -11.65
C LEU A 78 23.97 11.52 -12.82
N ILE A 79 25.08 12.25 -12.65
CA ILE A 79 25.63 13.14 -13.68
C ILE A 79 26.00 12.35 -14.95
N LYS A 80 26.59 11.16 -14.80
CA LYS A 80 26.99 10.28 -15.92
C LYS A 80 25.83 9.49 -16.52
N SER A 81 24.61 9.61 -15.98
CA SER A 81 23.48 8.74 -16.34
C SER A 81 23.81 7.24 -16.22
N ASP A 82 24.73 6.89 -15.31
CA ASP A 82 25.11 5.50 -15.03
C ASP A 82 24.22 4.93 -13.93
N TRP A 83 23.05 4.48 -14.38
CA TRP A 83 21.97 3.97 -13.52
C TRP A 83 22.34 2.67 -12.81
N ASN A 84 23.23 1.84 -13.40
CA ASN A 84 23.72 0.61 -12.78
C ASN A 84 24.56 0.93 -11.54
N SER A 85 25.47 1.89 -11.65
CA SER A 85 26.26 2.37 -10.51
C SER A 85 25.38 3.10 -9.49
N LEU A 86 24.41 3.90 -9.94
CA LEU A 86 23.50 4.63 -9.04
C LEU A 86 22.63 3.69 -8.19
N SER A 87 22.14 2.61 -8.78
CA SER A 87 21.37 1.57 -8.10
C SER A 87 22.23 0.83 -7.06
N ASN A 88 23.42 0.37 -7.47
CA ASN A 88 24.35 -0.31 -6.56
C ASN A 88 24.82 0.58 -5.39
N LEU A 89 25.03 1.88 -5.64
CA LEU A 89 25.42 2.85 -4.60
C LEU A 89 24.27 3.26 -3.68
N SER A 90 23.01 2.93 -4.04
CA SER A 90 21.83 3.14 -3.20
C SER A 90 21.63 2.02 -2.17
N ILE A 91 22.32 0.89 -2.33
CA ILE A 91 22.30 -0.24 -1.40
C ILE A 91 23.33 0.00 -0.27
N PRO A 92 22.99 -0.28 1.01
CA PRO A 92 23.93 -0.19 2.12
C PRO A 92 25.22 -1.01 1.86
N PRO A 93 26.41 -0.54 2.29
CA PRO A 93 27.67 -1.23 2.00
C PRO A 93 27.71 -2.71 2.44
N ALA A 94 27.03 -3.06 3.54
CA ALA A 94 26.96 -4.43 4.07
C ALA A 94 26.25 -5.42 3.13
N GLU A 95 25.29 -4.96 2.35
CA GLU A 95 24.52 -5.80 1.41
C GLU A 95 25.18 -5.94 0.03
N ARG A 96 26.22 -5.15 -0.27
CA ARG A 96 26.93 -5.23 -1.57
C ARG A 96 27.88 -6.43 -1.65
N ALA A 97 28.47 -6.84 -0.53
CA ALA A 97 29.50 -7.90 -0.48
C ALA A 97 28.92 -9.31 -0.64
N SER A 98 27.65 -9.53 -0.32
CA SER A 98 26.99 -10.85 -0.42
C SER A 98 26.58 -11.23 -1.85
N ARG A 99 26.53 -10.26 -2.77
CA ARG A 99 26.07 -10.46 -4.16
C ARG A 99 27.18 -10.86 -5.14
N THR A 100 28.44 -10.60 -4.84
CA THR A 100 29.57 -10.85 -5.75
C THR A 100 30.11 -12.29 -5.73
N VAL A 101 29.70 -13.14 -4.78
CA VAL A 101 30.33 -14.47 -4.58
C VAL A 101 29.56 -15.64 -5.22
N LYS A 102 28.32 -15.46 -5.70
CA LYS A 102 27.50 -16.55 -6.27
C LYS A 102 27.39 -16.48 -7.80
N SER A 103 28.44 -16.84 -8.54
CA SER A 103 28.30 -17.08 -9.99
C SER A 103 29.32 -18.07 -10.56
N THR A 104 29.30 -19.33 -10.13
CA THR A 104 29.66 -20.47 -11.01
C THR A 104 29.18 -21.80 -10.39
N PRO A 105 28.32 -22.61 -11.05
CA PRO A 105 28.05 -23.97 -10.63
C PRO A 105 28.85 -25.00 -11.47
N PRO A 106 29.47 -26.03 -10.86
CA PRO A 106 29.97 -27.20 -11.58
C PRO A 106 28.84 -28.23 -11.81
N PRO A 107 28.97 -29.17 -12.77
CA PRO A 107 27.90 -30.06 -13.16
C PRO A 107 27.68 -31.17 -12.12
N ARG A 108 26.41 -31.49 -11.82
CA ARG A 108 26.02 -32.56 -10.88
C ARG A 108 25.75 -33.89 -11.62
N ALA A 109 26.26 -34.98 -11.06
CA ALA A 109 25.74 -36.33 -11.23
C ALA A 109 24.69 -36.64 -10.13
N PRO A 110 23.78 -37.61 -10.32
CA PRO A 110 22.61 -37.77 -9.47
C PRO A 110 22.87 -38.70 -8.27
N SER A 111 22.43 -38.29 -7.09
CA SER A 111 22.17 -39.22 -5.98
C SER A 111 21.03 -38.68 -5.10
N GLU A 112 20.08 -39.58 -4.85
CA GLU A 112 18.96 -39.47 -3.92
C GLU A 112 19.43 -39.23 -2.47
N VAL A 113 18.59 -38.58 -1.66
CA VAL A 113 18.10 -38.99 -0.32
C VAL A 113 17.48 -37.78 0.40
N GLU A 114 16.16 -37.89 0.57
CA GLU A 114 15.28 -37.55 1.70
C GLU A 114 15.53 -36.33 2.62
N GLY A 115 14.46 -35.52 2.76
CA GLY A 115 13.94 -35.10 4.07
C GLY A 115 14.05 -33.62 4.46
N SER A 116 12.96 -32.84 4.28
CA SER A 116 12.46 -31.80 5.20
C SER A 116 11.25 -31.06 4.60
N PRO A 117 10.31 -30.53 5.42
CA PRO A 117 8.90 -30.40 5.06
C PRO A 117 8.69 -29.35 3.97
N HIS A 118 7.98 -29.76 2.93
CA HIS A 118 7.55 -28.92 1.83
C HIS A 118 6.69 -27.77 2.35
N THR A 119 7.21 -26.54 2.25
CA THR A 119 6.39 -25.39 1.87
C THR A 119 5.77 -25.76 0.52
N GLN A 120 4.48 -26.10 0.52
CA GLN A 120 3.78 -26.34 -0.73
C GLN A 120 3.84 -25.04 -1.56
N PRO A 121 4.15 -25.11 -2.86
CA PRO A 121 3.88 -23.98 -3.75
C PRO A 121 2.38 -23.69 -3.66
N PHE A 122 2.00 -22.41 -3.57
CA PHE A 122 0.60 -21.99 -3.73
C PHE A 122 0.08 -22.53 -5.06
N ASP A 123 -0.68 -23.61 -5.01
CA ASP A 123 -1.23 -24.30 -6.17
C ASP A 123 -2.50 -23.56 -6.61
N PHE A 124 -2.35 -22.53 -7.45
CA PHE A 124 -3.44 -21.77 -8.06
C PHE A 124 -4.16 -22.55 -9.18
N ALA A 125 -4.43 -23.84 -8.97
CA ALA A 125 -5.04 -24.68 -9.99
C ALA A 125 -6.13 -25.59 -9.41
N ARG A 126 -7.38 -25.08 -9.45
CA ARG A 126 -8.64 -25.76 -9.84
C ARG A 126 -9.81 -25.31 -8.96
N GLY A 127 -10.60 -24.42 -9.55
CA GLY A 127 -11.85 -23.87 -9.06
C GLY A 127 -12.06 -22.62 -9.91
N GLU A 128 -13.20 -22.48 -10.58
CA GLU A 128 -13.47 -21.37 -11.52
C GLU A 128 -12.98 -20.05 -10.90
N ARG A 129 -11.83 -19.57 -11.39
CA ARG A 129 -11.15 -18.43 -10.80
C ARG A 129 -12.09 -17.26 -10.97
N ASN A 130 -12.59 -16.70 -9.87
CA ASN A 130 -13.03 -15.33 -9.91
C ASN A 130 -11.75 -14.50 -10.10
N LEU A 131 -11.32 -14.39 -11.36
CA LEU A 131 -10.18 -13.60 -11.77
C LEU A 131 -10.49 -12.17 -11.33
N GLY A 132 -9.68 -11.64 -10.43
CA GLY A 132 -9.86 -10.27 -9.96
C GLY A 132 -9.91 -9.29 -11.14
N PRO A 133 -10.48 -8.09 -10.92
CA PRO A 133 -10.63 -7.10 -11.98
C PRO A 133 -9.27 -6.74 -12.57
N ILE A 134 -9.25 -6.58 -13.90
CA ILE A 134 -8.08 -6.09 -14.62
C ILE A 134 -7.87 -4.62 -14.29
N ILE A 135 -6.63 -4.24 -13.97
CA ILE A 135 -6.27 -2.84 -13.79
C ILE A 135 -5.74 -2.30 -15.10
N VAL A 136 -6.41 -1.28 -15.65
CA VAL A 136 -6.05 -0.63 -16.91
C VAL A 136 -5.57 0.79 -16.64
N LEU A 137 -4.30 1.07 -16.92
CA LEU A 137 -3.72 2.40 -16.81
C LEU A 137 -3.66 3.05 -18.19
N VAL A 138 -4.45 4.09 -18.40
CA VAL A 138 -4.56 4.82 -19.65
C VAL A 138 -3.59 5.98 -19.67
N ARG A 139 -2.68 5.97 -20.65
CA ARG A 139 -1.67 6.98 -20.91
C ARG A 139 -0.89 7.42 -19.65
N PRO A 140 -0.40 6.47 -18.80
CA PRO A 140 0.33 6.81 -17.59
C PRO A 140 1.58 7.63 -17.92
N GLN A 141 1.86 8.66 -17.11
CA GLN A 141 2.94 9.61 -17.42
C GLN A 141 4.29 9.20 -16.85
N LEU A 142 4.33 8.49 -15.72
CA LEU A 142 5.57 8.15 -15.03
C LEU A 142 5.66 6.65 -14.76
N GLY A 143 6.78 6.03 -15.15
CA GLY A 143 7.08 4.63 -14.83
C GLY A 143 7.02 4.32 -13.33
N GLU A 144 7.42 5.26 -12.47
CA GLU A 144 7.29 5.12 -11.02
C GLU A 144 5.84 4.91 -10.56
N ASN A 145 4.86 5.56 -11.19
CA ASN A 145 3.46 5.43 -10.81
C ASN A 145 2.90 4.10 -11.27
N ILE A 146 3.37 3.57 -12.41
CA ILE A 146 3.08 2.20 -12.84
C ILE A 146 3.60 1.21 -11.80
N GLY A 147 4.86 1.37 -11.35
CA GLY A 147 5.43 0.54 -10.29
C GLY A 147 4.65 0.61 -8.97
N LYS A 148 4.32 1.82 -8.51
CA LYS A 148 3.50 2.03 -7.29
C LYS A 148 2.10 1.42 -7.43
N ALA A 149 1.48 1.49 -8.61
CA ALA A 149 0.21 0.85 -8.89
C ALA A 149 0.32 -0.69 -8.86
N ALA A 150 1.34 -1.26 -9.49
CA ALA A 150 1.60 -2.71 -9.44
C ALA A 150 1.83 -3.22 -8.01
N ARG A 151 2.56 -2.45 -7.19
CA ARG A 151 2.69 -2.73 -5.75
C ARG A 151 1.34 -2.72 -5.04
N ALA A 152 0.52 -1.71 -5.30
CA ALA A 152 -0.81 -1.60 -4.71
C ALA A 152 -1.72 -2.77 -5.13
N MET A 153 -1.63 -3.22 -6.38
CA MET A 153 -2.36 -4.38 -6.88
C MET A 153 -1.98 -5.66 -6.14
N LEU A 154 -0.68 -5.95 -6.05
CA LEU A 154 -0.21 -7.20 -5.48
C LEU A 154 -0.49 -7.29 -3.98
N ASN A 155 -0.47 -6.16 -3.25
CA ASN A 155 -0.88 -6.10 -1.84
C ASN A 155 -2.29 -6.67 -1.60
N PHE A 156 -3.17 -6.62 -2.60
CA PHE A 156 -4.55 -7.08 -2.53
C PHE A 156 -4.82 -8.27 -3.45
N GLY A 157 -3.79 -8.96 -3.95
CA GLY A 157 -3.94 -10.17 -4.75
C GLY A 157 -4.33 -9.95 -6.22
N LEU A 158 -4.25 -8.71 -6.73
CA LEU A 158 -4.46 -8.42 -8.15
C LEU A 158 -3.14 -8.52 -8.92
N THR A 159 -3.15 -9.20 -10.06
CA THR A 159 -1.94 -9.44 -10.86
C THR A 159 -2.05 -8.99 -12.32
N GLU A 160 -3.27 -8.79 -12.83
CA GLU A 160 -3.47 -8.45 -14.23
C GLU A 160 -3.43 -6.93 -14.47
N LEU A 161 -2.30 -6.45 -15.00
CA LEU A 161 -2.07 -5.06 -15.37
C LEU A 161 -2.09 -4.89 -16.90
N ARG A 162 -2.84 -3.91 -17.39
CA ARG A 162 -2.83 -3.49 -18.79
C ARG A 162 -2.48 -2.01 -18.90
N LEU A 163 -1.62 -1.67 -19.85
CA LEU A 163 -1.16 -0.32 -20.12
C LEU A 163 -1.65 0.10 -21.50
N VAL A 164 -2.28 1.27 -21.59
CA VAL A 164 -2.71 1.84 -22.88
C VAL A 164 -1.82 3.03 -23.19
N ALA A 165 -1.04 2.93 -24.26
CA ALA A 165 -0.16 3.99 -24.76
C ALA A 165 0.63 4.71 -23.63
N PRO A 166 1.46 4.00 -22.83
CA PRO A 166 2.27 4.61 -21.77
C PRO A 166 3.21 5.68 -22.35
N ARG A 167 3.21 6.88 -21.78
CA ARG A 167 3.89 8.06 -22.36
C ARG A 167 5.39 7.85 -22.57
N ASP A 168 6.04 7.27 -21.57
CA ASP A 168 7.49 7.01 -21.58
C ASP A 168 7.83 5.62 -22.17
N GLY A 169 6.86 4.96 -22.79
CA GLY A 169 6.99 3.60 -23.31
C GLY A 169 7.02 2.50 -22.23
N TRP A 170 7.09 1.25 -22.68
CA TRP A 170 7.16 0.06 -21.85
C TRP A 170 8.05 -1.00 -22.52
N PRO A 171 8.90 -1.75 -21.77
CA PRO A 171 9.14 -1.69 -20.32
C PRO A 171 9.89 -0.42 -19.88
N ASN A 172 9.58 0.08 -18.67
CA ASN A 172 10.21 1.27 -18.10
C ASN A 172 11.08 0.92 -16.86
N PRO A 173 12.39 1.19 -16.86
CA PRO A 173 13.30 0.87 -15.75
C PRO A 173 12.91 1.51 -14.40
N SER A 174 12.23 2.66 -14.43
CA SER A 174 11.78 3.37 -13.22
C SER A 174 10.62 2.67 -12.51
N ALA A 175 9.92 1.73 -13.16
CA ALA A 175 8.81 1.00 -12.56
C ALA A 175 9.27 -0.08 -11.56
N GLY A 176 10.37 -0.77 -11.84
CA GLY A 176 10.87 -1.88 -11.00
C GLY A 176 11.16 -1.47 -9.55
N PRO A 177 12.03 -0.47 -9.29
CA PRO A 177 12.31 -0.02 -7.93
C PRO A 177 11.06 0.47 -7.17
N ALA A 178 10.11 1.07 -7.89
CA ALA A 178 8.86 1.57 -7.31
C ALA A 178 7.85 0.47 -6.97
N ALA A 179 7.90 -0.67 -7.67
CA ALA A 179 7.08 -1.85 -7.41
C ALA A 179 7.49 -2.62 -6.15
N ALA A 180 8.74 -2.46 -5.69
CA ALA A 180 9.24 -2.99 -4.43
C ALA A 180 8.89 -4.48 -4.20
N GLY A 181 9.16 -5.33 -5.19
CA GLY A 181 8.90 -6.78 -5.15
C GLY A 181 7.62 -7.23 -5.84
N ALA A 182 6.81 -6.31 -6.37
CA ALA A 182 5.68 -6.64 -7.24
C ALA A 182 6.09 -6.88 -8.71
N ASP A 183 7.24 -7.52 -8.92
CA ASP A 183 7.83 -7.73 -10.25
C ASP A 183 6.93 -8.61 -11.13
N VAL A 184 6.25 -9.60 -10.54
CA VAL A 184 5.31 -10.48 -11.25
C VAL A 184 4.21 -9.72 -12.00
N VAL A 185 3.71 -8.61 -11.44
CA VAL A 185 2.67 -7.80 -12.07
C VAL A 185 3.23 -7.01 -13.25
N LEU A 186 4.46 -6.52 -13.14
CA LEU A 186 5.13 -5.79 -14.21
C LEU A 186 5.55 -6.71 -15.37
N GLU A 187 6.05 -7.90 -15.05
CA GLU A 187 6.47 -8.92 -16.03
C GLU A 187 5.28 -9.43 -16.85
N GLN A 188 4.10 -9.54 -16.22
CA GLN A 188 2.86 -9.96 -16.88
C GLN A 188 2.08 -8.80 -17.51
N ALA A 189 2.56 -7.56 -17.40
CA ALA A 189 1.86 -6.39 -17.89
C ALA A 189 1.73 -6.41 -19.41
N GLN A 190 0.52 -6.23 -19.92
CA GLN A 190 0.23 -6.17 -21.35
C GLN A 190 0.10 -4.72 -21.81
N VAL A 191 0.59 -4.42 -23.01
CA VAL A 191 0.56 -3.07 -23.60
C VAL A 191 -0.34 -3.07 -24.82
N PHE A 192 -1.20 -2.06 -24.91
CA PHE A 192 -2.15 -1.86 -26.00
C PHE A 192 -2.05 -0.43 -26.53
N ASP A 193 -2.45 -0.24 -27.79
CA ASP A 193 -2.46 1.08 -28.41
C ASP A 193 -3.71 1.86 -28.01
N THR A 194 -4.87 1.16 -27.90
CA THR A 194 -6.15 1.78 -27.58
C THR A 194 -6.80 1.19 -26.33
N LEU A 195 -7.64 1.98 -25.67
CA LEU A 195 -8.43 1.50 -24.52
C LEU A 195 -9.41 0.40 -24.95
N ALA A 196 -9.97 0.50 -26.15
CA ALA A 196 -10.90 -0.49 -26.68
C ALA A 196 -10.25 -1.88 -26.81
N GLU A 197 -9.02 -1.96 -27.30
CA GLU A 197 -8.25 -3.21 -27.34
C GLU A 197 -7.96 -3.75 -25.94
N ALA A 198 -7.55 -2.86 -25.02
CA ALA A 198 -7.19 -3.23 -23.66
C ALA A 198 -8.36 -3.75 -22.82
N VAL A 199 -9.62 -3.60 -23.26
CA VAL A 199 -10.80 -4.10 -22.55
C VAL A 199 -11.73 -4.94 -23.43
N ALA A 200 -11.25 -5.39 -24.60
CA ALA A 200 -12.06 -6.08 -25.61
C ALA A 200 -12.72 -7.37 -25.10
N ASP A 201 -12.12 -8.02 -24.12
CA ASP A 201 -12.55 -9.24 -23.46
C ASP A 201 -13.27 -8.99 -22.11
N CYS A 202 -13.50 -7.73 -21.74
CA CYS A 202 -14.19 -7.34 -20.51
C CYS A 202 -15.68 -7.09 -20.77
N ALA A 203 -16.54 -7.80 -20.03
CA ALA A 203 -17.98 -7.56 -20.04
C ALA A 203 -18.34 -6.28 -19.28
N HIS A 204 -17.57 -5.95 -18.25
CA HIS A 204 -17.81 -4.81 -17.36
C HIS A 204 -16.58 -3.92 -17.30
N VAL A 205 -16.76 -2.64 -17.66
CA VAL A 205 -15.68 -1.65 -17.66
C VAL A 205 -16.11 -0.48 -16.80
N TYR A 206 -15.27 -0.11 -15.84
CA TYR A 206 -15.55 0.92 -14.85
C TYR A 206 -14.50 2.04 -14.95
N ALA A 207 -14.92 3.26 -15.26
CA ALA A 207 -14.04 4.40 -15.42
C ALA A 207 -13.88 5.17 -14.11
N THR A 208 -12.65 5.31 -13.61
CA THR A 208 -12.37 6.09 -12.40
C THR A 208 -12.25 7.58 -12.71
N THR A 209 -13.13 8.41 -12.14
CA THR A 209 -13.04 9.86 -12.26
C THR A 209 -13.77 10.56 -11.13
N VAL A 210 -13.24 11.72 -10.74
CA VAL A 210 -13.87 12.66 -9.80
C VAL A 210 -14.54 13.82 -10.52
N ARG A 211 -14.37 13.92 -11.84
CA ARG A 211 -14.91 15.00 -12.67
C ARG A 211 -16.20 14.58 -13.34
N LYS A 212 -17.24 15.43 -13.28
CA LYS A 212 -18.45 15.30 -14.10
C LYS A 212 -18.09 15.61 -15.57
N ARG A 213 -17.76 14.58 -16.36
CA ARG A 213 -17.28 14.69 -17.75
C ARG A 213 -18.37 14.98 -18.79
N GLY A 214 -19.53 15.49 -18.38
CA GLY A 214 -20.66 15.75 -19.28
C GLY A 214 -21.32 14.48 -19.86
N VAL A 215 -20.89 13.29 -19.44
CA VAL A 215 -21.46 12.00 -19.84
C VAL A 215 -22.39 11.51 -18.73
N THR A 216 -23.63 11.18 -19.08
CA THR A 216 -24.61 10.64 -18.12
C THR A 216 -24.46 9.13 -18.04
N LYS A 217 -23.85 8.65 -16.95
CA LYS A 217 -23.68 7.23 -16.63
C LYS A 217 -23.98 6.97 -15.16
N PRO A 218 -24.30 5.72 -14.79
CA PRO A 218 -24.36 5.32 -13.38
C PRO A 218 -23.03 5.66 -12.69
N VAL A 219 -23.12 6.27 -11.52
CA VAL A 219 -21.97 6.60 -10.67
C VAL A 219 -22.00 5.69 -9.48
N LEU A 220 -20.91 4.97 -9.26
CA LEU A 220 -20.71 4.03 -8.16
C LEU A 220 -19.59 4.55 -7.25
N THR A 221 -19.72 4.23 -5.97
CA THR A 221 -18.60 4.27 -5.03
C THR A 221 -17.65 3.09 -5.26
N PRO A 222 -16.41 3.15 -4.75
CA PRO A 222 -15.48 2.02 -4.81
C PRO A 222 -16.03 0.72 -4.21
N GLU A 223 -16.80 0.82 -3.11
CA GLU A 223 -17.46 -0.33 -2.48
C GLU A 223 -18.54 -0.93 -3.39
N GLU A 224 -19.42 -0.10 -3.96
CA GLU A 224 -20.47 -0.58 -4.88
C GLU A 224 -19.87 -1.21 -6.14
N ALA A 225 -18.77 -0.64 -6.66
CA ALA A 225 -18.04 -1.18 -7.80
C ALA A 225 -17.42 -2.56 -7.47
N ALA A 226 -16.79 -2.69 -6.30
CA ALA A 226 -16.24 -3.95 -5.82
C ALA A 226 -17.31 -5.04 -5.69
N GLN A 227 -18.48 -4.69 -5.15
CA GLN A 227 -19.60 -5.60 -5.07
C GLN A 227 -20.17 -5.97 -6.45
N ALA A 228 -20.21 -5.02 -7.40
CA ALA A 228 -20.64 -5.29 -8.77
C ALA A 228 -19.70 -6.29 -9.46
N VAL A 229 -18.38 -6.07 -9.35
CA VAL A 229 -17.35 -6.99 -9.89
C VAL A 229 -17.49 -8.41 -9.33
N GLN A 230 -17.87 -8.56 -8.06
CA GLN A 230 -18.06 -9.89 -7.45
C GLN A 230 -19.36 -10.59 -7.90
N ARG A 231 -20.42 -9.82 -8.16
CA ARG A 231 -21.75 -10.36 -8.49
C ARG A 231 -21.96 -10.61 -9.98
N GLU A 232 -21.41 -9.75 -10.83
CA GLU A 232 -21.65 -9.77 -12.26
C GLU A 232 -20.77 -10.81 -12.95
N ALA A 233 -21.35 -11.64 -13.82
CA ALA A 233 -20.60 -12.64 -14.58
C ALA A 233 -19.81 -11.99 -15.72
N GLY A 234 -18.62 -12.52 -16.00
CA GLY A 234 -17.71 -12.03 -17.04
C GLY A 234 -16.55 -11.19 -16.49
N ARG A 235 -15.56 -10.91 -17.34
CA ARG A 235 -14.36 -10.17 -16.91
C ARG A 235 -14.70 -8.70 -16.65
N SER A 236 -14.10 -8.16 -15.60
CA SER A 236 -14.24 -6.77 -15.19
C SER A 236 -12.93 -6.02 -15.32
N ALA A 237 -12.98 -4.73 -15.66
CA ALA A 237 -11.82 -3.84 -15.71
C ALA A 237 -12.06 -2.53 -14.97
N TYR A 238 -11.10 -2.13 -14.14
CA TYR A 238 -11.00 -0.79 -13.58
C TYR A 238 -10.05 0.05 -14.43
N VAL A 239 -10.55 1.15 -14.97
CA VAL A 239 -9.81 2.02 -15.88
C VAL A 239 -9.41 3.30 -15.13
N PHE A 240 -8.13 3.63 -15.20
CA PHE A 240 -7.53 4.79 -14.56
C PHE A 240 -6.86 5.68 -15.59
N GLY A 241 -7.08 6.99 -15.49
CA GLY A 241 -6.51 7.95 -16.43
C GLY A 241 -5.15 8.51 -15.98
N PRO A 242 -4.55 9.38 -16.80
CA PRO A 242 -3.30 10.04 -16.47
C PRO A 242 -3.42 10.93 -15.23
N GLU A 243 -2.32 11.10 -14.52
CA GLU A 243 -2.22 11.72 -13.19
C GLU A 243 -2.78 13.14 -13.11
N ARG A 244 -2.65 13.93 -14.19
CA ARG A 244 -3.10 15.34 -14.21
C ARG A 244 -4.44 15.52 -14.87
N SER A 245 -4.61 14.90 -16.03
CA SER A 245 -5.77 15.13 -16.88
C SER A 245 -6.94 14.24 -16.50
N GLY A 246 -6.70 13.08 -15.87
CA GLY A 246 -7.69 12.01 -15.72
C GLY A 246 -8.15 11.46 -17.06
N LEU A 247 -9.12 10.55 -17.04
CA LEU A 247 -9.70 9.95 -18.24
C LEU A 247 -10.37 10.97 -19.14
N GLU A 248 -10.18 10.85 -20.45
CA GLU A 248 -10.87 11.69 -21.43
C GLU A 248 -12.34 11.31 -21.55
N THR A 249 -13.14 12.19 -22.16
CA THR A 249 -14.58 11.95 -22.36
C THR A 249 -14.83 10.67 -23.15
N GLU A 250 -13.99 10.38 -24.14
CA GLU A 250 -14.05 9.16 -24.96
C GLU A 250 -13.75 7.90 -24.13
N ASP A 251 -12.74 7.95 -23.25
CA ASP A 251 -12.43 6.84 -22.34
C ASP A 251 -13.61 6.55 -21.38
N VAL A 252 -14.21 7.61 -20.84
CA VAL A 252 -15.40 7.50 -19.97
C VAL A 252 -16.62 7.01 -20.76
N ALA A 253 -16.74 7.39 -22.03
CA ALA A 253 -17.81 6.97 -22.93
C ALA A 253 -17.75 5.46 -23.24
N LEU A 254 -16.58 4.84 -23.15
CA LEU A 254 -16.42 3.39 -23.31
C LEU A 254 -16.91 2.60 -22.08
N ALA A 255 -16.70 3.11 -20.87
CA ALA A 255 -17.01 2.40 -19.62
C ALA A 255 -18.52 2.25 -19.37
N ARG A 256 -18.97 1.14 -18.77
CA ARG A 256 -20.39 0.95 -18.39
C ARG A 256 -20.84 1.90 -17.28
N ALA A 257 -19.97 2.13 -16.29
CA ALA A 257 -20.24 2.98 -15.14
C ALA A 257 -19.00 3.80 -14.76
N ILE A 258 -19.24 4.88 -14.03
CA ILE A 258 -18.19 5.70 -13.44
C ILE A 258 -18.01 5.28 -11.99
N VAL A 259 -16.75 5.17 -11.55
CA VAL A 259 -16.40 5.00 -10.14
C VAL A 259 -15.83 6.31 -9.62
N THR A 260 -16.48 6.87 -8.62
CA THR A 260 -16.04 8.12 -7.99
C THR A 260 -15.69 7.83 -6.53
N VAL A 261 -14.41 8.00 -6.19
CA VAL A 261 -13.95 7.94 -4.81
C VAL A 261 -14.47 9.18 -4.06
N PRO A 262 -15.16 9.03 -2.93
CA PRO A 262 -15.58 10.16 -2.12
C PRO A 262 -14.37 10.81 -1.45
N ILE A 263 -13.91 11.92 -2.01
CA ILE A 263 -12.79 12.73 -1.50
C ILE A 263 -13.23 14.16 -1.22
N ASN A 264 -12.37 14.93 -0.54
CA ASN A 264 -12.62 16.34 -0.27
C ASN A 264 -12.95 17.11 -1.57
N PRO A 265 -14.15 17.71 -1.71
CA PRO A 265 -14.53 18.48 -2.90
C PRO A 265 -13.59 19.66 -3.20
N GLU A 266 -12.93 20.22 -2.18
CA GLU A 266 -11.98 21.33 -2.32
C GLU A 266 -10.60 20.87 -2.83
N PHE A 267 -10.28 19.57 -2.72
CA PHE A 267 -9.00 19.00 -3.14
C PHE A 267 -9.19 17.62 -3.78
N GLY A 268 -9.74 17.63 -4.99
CA GLY A 268 -10.09 16.43 -5.75
C GLY A 268 -8.94 15.80 -6.54
N SER A 269 -7.74 15.65 -5.96
CA SER A 269 -6.55 15.16 -6.69
C SER A 269 -5.88 13.98 -5.98
N LEU A 270 -6.33 12.77 -6.30
CA LEU A 270 -5.68 11.52 -5.85
C LEU A 270 -4.51 11.16 -6.78
N ASN A 271 -3.40 10.67 -6.22
CA ASN A 271 -2.35 10.05 -7.00
C ASN A 271 -2.87 8.75 -7.67
N LEU A 272 -2.36 8.42 -8.86
CA LEU A 272 -2.77 7.22 -9.60
C LEU A 272 -2.71 5.93 -8.76
N ALA A 273 -1.58 5.70 -8.08
CA ALA A 273 -1.42 4.52 -7.23
C ALA A 273 -2.36 4.55 -6.01
N GLN A 274 -2.72 5.73 -5.52
CA GLN A 274 -3.72 5.88 -4.45
C GLN A 274 -5.15 5.62 -4.94
N ALA A 275 -5.46 5.91 -6.20
CA ALA A 275 -6.75 5.50 -6.77
C ALA A 275 -6.80 3.97 -6.92
N VAL A 276 -5.72 3.37 -7.44
CA VAL A 276 -5.60 1.91 -7.61
C VAL A 276 -5.70 1.20 -6.26
N ILE A 277 -4.98 1.66 -5.23
CA ILE A 277 -4.97 1.01 -3.91
C ILE A 277 -6.36 1.00 -3.26
N LEU A 278 -7.17 2.05 -3.45
CA LEU A 278 -8.51 2.13 -2.88
C LEU A 278 -9.47 1.13 -3.53
N LEU A 279 -9.47 1.05 -4.87
CA LEU A 279 -10.31 0.08 -5.57
C LEU A 279 -9.87 -1.35 -5.33
N ALA A 280 -8.56 -1.60 -5.28
CA ALA A 280 -8.00 -2.91 -4.97
C ALA A 280 -8.34 -3.33 -3.53
N TYR A 281 -8.26 -2.40 -2.56
CA TYR A 281 -8.66 -2.64 -1.17
C TYR A 281 -10.16 -2.96 -1.05
N GLU A 282 -11.04 -2.18 -1.66
CA GLU A 282 -12.48 -2.46 -1.60
C GLU A 282 -12.83 -3.81 -2.24
N TRP A 283 -12.20 -4.14 -3.38
CA TRP A 283 -12.33 -5.48 -3.97
C TRP A 283 -11.87 -6.58 -3.02
N SER A 284 -10.73 -6.37 -2.34
CA SER A 284 -10.14 -7.37 -1.44
C SER A 284 -11.04 -7.76 -0.27
N LYS A 285 -11.95 -6.87 0.18
CA LYS A 285 -12.91 -7.17 1.26
C LYS A 285 -13.92 -8.25 0.87
N HIS A 286 -14.12 -8.44 -0.43
CA HIS A 286 -15.02 -9.45 -0.99
C HIS A 286 -14.26 -10.65 -1.56
N ALA A 287 -12.92 -10.56 -1.64
CA ALA A 287 -12.04 -11.65 -1.98
C ALA A 287 -11.67 -12.44 -0.72
N ALA A 288 -11.56 -13.77 -0.84
CA ALA A 288 -11.09 -14.63 0.25
C ALA A 288 -9.56 -14.54 0.38
N LEU A 289 -9.04 -13.35 0.75
CA LEU A 289 -7.64 -13.21 1.13
C LEU A 289 -7.46 -13.71 2.58
N GLU A 290 -6.58 -14.67 2.79
CA GLU A 290 -6.26 -15.17 4.13
C GLU A 290 -5.68 -14.04 4.99
N GLN A 291 -6.37 -13.69 6.08
CA GLN A 291 -5.85 -12.78 7.10
C GLN A 291 -5.15 -13.60 8.19
N PRO A 292 -3.84 -13.41 8.40
CA PRO A 292 -3.03 -14.35 9.20
C PRO A 292 -3.26 -14.31 10.72
N THR A 293 -4.21 -13.52 11.24
CA THR A 293 -4.32 -13.30 12.71
C THR A 293 -5.74 -13.16 13.23
N VAL A 294 -6.73 -13.82 12.63
CA VAL A 294 -8.01 -14.01 13.33
C VAL A 294 -7.83 -15.21 14.26
N GLU A 295 -7.43 -14.96 15.51
CA GLU A 295 -7.59 -15.97 16.54
C GLU A 295 -9.08 -16.24 16.71
N GLU A 296 -9.52 -17.46 16.42
CA GLU A 296 -10.88 -17.89 16.70
C GLU A 296 -11.12 -17.85 18.20
N LEU A 297 -11.81 -16.79 18.66
CA LEU A 297 -12.31 -16.74 20.03
C LEU A 297 -13.30 -17.88 20.22
N LEU A 298 -13.13 -18.66 21.29
CA LEU A 298 -14.10 -19.69 21.66
C LEU A 298 -15.47 -19.03 21.87
N PRO A 299 -16.56 -19.69 21.44
CA PRO A 299 -17.89 -19.14 21.63
C PRO A 299 -18.24 -19.02 23.13
N PRO A 300 -19.20 -18.15 23.49
CA PRO A 300 -19.70 -18.06 24.85
C PRO A 300 -20.18 -19.43 25.37
N ALA A 301 -19.96 -19.67 26.66
CA ALA A 301 -20.41 -20.86 27.36
C ALA A 301 -21.95 -20.95 27.33
N PRO A 302 -22.51 -22.17 27.41
CA PRO A 302 -23.94 -22.36 27.65
C PRO A 302 -24.42 -21.55 28.87
N GLN A 303 -25.62 -20.96 28.78
CA GLN A 303 -26.18 -20.14 29.84
C GLN A 303 -26.26 -20.87 31.19
N GLU A 304 -26.45 -22.20 31.18
CA GLU A 304 -26.47 -23.04 32.38
C GLU A 304 -25.17 -22.94 33.19
N GLU A 305 -24.01 -22.96 32.53
CA GLU A 305 -22.71 -22.86 33.21
C GLU A 305 -22.50 -21.48 33.82
N LEU A 306 -22.92 -20.44 33.09
CA LEU A 306 -22.84 -19.06 33.54
C LEU A 306 -23.78 -18.81 34.73
N GLU A 307 -25.01 -19.29 34.68
CA GLU A 307 -25.94 -19.23 35.83
C GLU A 307 -25.39 -20.02 37.03
N GLY A 308 -24.74 -21.16 36.79
CA GLY A 308 -24.04 -21.90 37.85
C GLY A 308 -22.93 -21.10 38.53
N MET A 309 -22.16 -20.32 37.77
CA MET A 309 -21.15 -19.40 38.31
C MET A 309 -21.78 -18.22 39.06
N ILE A 310 -22.84 -17.62 38.52
CA ILE A 310 -23.55 -16.50 39.15
C ILE A 310 -24.18 -16.95 40.47
N ALA A 311 -24.88 -18.08 40.48
CA ALA A 311 -25.47 -18.65 41.69
C ALA A 311 -24.43 -18.96 42.77
N GLN A 312 -23.25 -19.46 42.36
CA GLN A 312 -22.13 -19.67 43.28
C GLN A 312 -21.65 -18.36 43.91
N LEU A 313 -21.50 -17.30 43.12
CA LEU A 313 -21.09 -15.99 43.62
C LEU A 313 -22.17 -15.38 44.53
N GLU A 314 -23.44 -15.43 44.14
CA GLU A 314 -24.55 -14.94 44.96
C GLU A 314 -24.59 -15.65 46.33
N ALA A 315 -24.44 -16.98 46.35
CA ALA A 315 -24.38 -17.76 47.59
C ALA A 315 -23.21 -17.37 48.50
N MET A 316 -22.09 -16.92 47.94
CA MET A 316 -20.95 -16.41 48.72
C MET A 316 -21.19 -14.99 49.25
N LEU A 317 -21.88 -14.16 48.48
CA LEU A 317 -22.15 -12.76 48.81
C LEU A 317 -23.30 -12.59 49.81
N GLU A 318 -24.24 -13.52 49.86
CA GLU A 318 -25.38 -13.51 50.78
C GLU A 318 -24.96 -13.44 52.27
N PRO A 319 -24.15 -14.37 52.82
CA PRO A 319 -23.72 -14.31 54.21
C PRO A 319 -22.77 -13.13 54.49
N ALA A 320 -22.13 -12.57 53.47
CA ALA A 320 -21.29 -11.38 53.59
C ALA A 320 -22.11 -10.07 53.67
N GLY A 321 -23.44 -10.14 53.52
CA GLY A 321 -24.33 -8.99 53.65
C GLY A 321 -24.34 -8.04 52.45
N TYR A 322 -23.79 -8.44 51.29
CA TYR A 322 -23.68 -7.58 50.10
C TYR A 322 -25.04 -7.09 49.56
N PHE A 323 -26.09 -7.91 49.72
CA PHE A 323 -27.44 -7.59 49.24
C PHE A 323 -28.29 -6.78 50.23
N PHE A 324 -27.69 -6.22 51.29
CA PHE A 324 -28.37 -5.33 52.23
C PHE A 324 -28.30 -3.87 51.76
N PRO A 325 -29.38 -3.06 51.90
CA PRO A 325 -30.70 -3.36 52.48
C PRO A 325 -31.59 -4.20 51.55
N HIS A 326 -32.43 -5.05 52.15
CA HIS A 326 -33.28 -6.01 51.42
C HIS A 326 -34.20 -5.37 50.37
N SER A 327 -34.58 -4.11 50.54
CA SER A 327 -35.40 -3.35 49.58
C SER A 327 -34.75 -3.19 48.21
N ARG A 328 -33.40 -3.24 48.12
CA ARG A 328 -32.65 -3.13 46.86
C ARG A 328 -32.03 -4.44 46.39
N ALA A 329 -32.16 -5.51 47.16
CA ALA A 329 -31.48 -6.80 46.91
C ALA A 329 -31.77 -7.36 45.50
N VAL A 330 -33.01 -7.23 45.02
CA VAL A 330 -33.41 -7.68 43.66
C VAL A 330 -32.68 -6.88 42.58
N ALA A 331 -32.66 -5.55 42.69
CA ALA A 331 -31.99 -4.68 41.72
C ALA A 331 -30.47 -4.91 41.71
N THR A 332 -29.87 -5.11 42.88
CA THR A 332 -28.44 -5.43 43.00
C THR A 332 -28.09 -6.76 42.33
N ARG A 333 -28.89 -7.82 42.52
CA ARG A 333 -28.69 -9.12 41.84
C ARG A 333 -28.81 -9.01 40.32
N LEU A 334 -29.82 -8.28 39.82
CA LEU A 334 -29.97 -8.03 38.38
C LEU A 334 -28.78 -7.27 37.79
N THR A 335 -28.23 -6.30 38.53
CA THR A 335 -27.07 -5.52 38.11
C THR A 335 -25.82 -6.40 38.07
N LEU A 336 -25.61 -7.24 39.10
CA LEU A 336 -24.52 -8.22 39.15
C LEU A 336 -24.61 -9.23 38.00
N ARG A 337 -25.80 -9.80 37.75
CA ARG A 337 -26.04 -10.68 36.60
C ARG A 337 -25.68 -9.99 35.29
N THR A 338 -26.15 -8.76 35.07
CA THR A 338 -25.86 -8.00 33.83
C THR A 338 -24.36 -7.75 33.65
N MET A 339 -23.65 -7.42 34.74
CA MET A 339 -22.20 -7.26 34.72
C MET A 339 -21.48 -8.55 34.30
N LEU A 340 -21.97 -9.70 34.74
CA LEU A 340 -21.35 -11.00 34.49
C LEU A 340 -21.76 -11.62 33.15
N THR A 341 -22.92 -11.28 32.59
CA THR A 341 -23.34 -11.75 31.25
C THR A 341 -22.74 -10.95 30.11
N LYS A 342 -22.46 -9.65 30.31
CA LYS A 342 -21.94 -8.75 29.27
C LYS A 342 -20.63 -9.20 28.58
N PRO A 343 -19.64 -9.82 29.26
CA PRO A 343 -18.37 -10.16 28.62
C PRO A 343 -18.42 -11.34 27.64
N GLY A 344 -19.48 -12.17 27.64
CA GLY A 344 -19.59 -13.31 26.71
C GLY A 344 -18.58 -14.44 26.97
N TRP A 345 -18.42 -14.82 28.23
CA TRP A 345 -17.40 -15.76 28.71
C TRP A 345 -17.48 -17.11 28.02
N ASN A 346 -16.36 -17.68 27.59
CA ASN A 346 -16.30 -19.07 27.12
C ASN A 346 -16.25 -20.07 28.30
N HIS A 347 -16.44 -21.37 28.01
CA HIS A 347 -16.47 -22.41 29.05
C HIS A 347 -15.18 -22.44 29.90
N LEU A 348 -14.01 -22.17 29.32
CA LEU A 348 -12.74 -22.18 30.06
C LEU A 348 -12.67 -21.02 31.06
N GLU A 349 -13.14 -19.84 30.66
CA GLU A 349 -13.19 -18.64 31.50
C GLU A 349 -14.17 -18.81 32.65
N VAL A 350 -15.38 -19.33 32.37
CA VAL A 350 -16.38 -19.65 33.40
C VAL A 350 -15.82 -20.66 34.40
N ARG A 351 -15.19 -21.74 33.90
CA ARG A 351 -14.56 -22.76 34.76
C ARG A 351 -13.44 -22.17 35.62
N THR A 352 -12.62 -21.30 35.04
CA THR A 352 -11.52 -20.63 35.76
C THR A 352 -12.07 -19.77 36.89
N MET A 353 -13.08 -18.95 36.62
CA MET A 353 -13.68 -18.08 37.63
C MET A 353 -14.42 -18.87 38.71
N ARG A 354 -15.12 -19.94 38.37
CA ARG A 354 -15.67 -20.86 39.37
C ARG A 354 -14.58 -21.47 40.26
N GLY A 355 -13.39 -21.74 39.72
CA GLY A 355 -12.20 -22.12 40.48
C GLY A 355 -11.72 -21.03 41.44
N VAL A 356 -11.67 -19.78 40.99
CA VAL A 356 -11.36 -18.60 41.82
C VAL A 356 -12.36 -18.47 42.96
N LEU A 357 -13.67 -18.50 42.67
CA LEU A 357 -14.74 -18.42 43.67
C LEU A 357 -14.63 -19.54 44.70
N SER A 358 -14.39 -20.78 44.25
CA SER A 358 -14.21 -21.93 45.14
C SER A 358 -13.00 -21.77 46.06
N THR A 359 -11.94 -21.12 45.59
CA THR A 359 -10.74 -20.85 46.37
C THR A 359 -10.99 -19.77 47.42
N LEU A 360 -11.68 -18.68 47.04
CA LEU A 360 -12.08 -17.61 47.96
C LEU A 360 -13.09 -18.08 49.02
N ALA A 361 -13.94 -19.04 48.69
CA ALA A 361 -14.91 -19.62 49.64
C ALA A 361 -14.26 -20.52 50.71
N ARG A 362 -13.04 -21.03 50.48
CA ARG A 362 -12.33 -21.86 51.46
C ARG A 362 -11.79 -20.97 52.56
N LYS A 363 -12.02 -21.35 53.84
CA LYS A 363 -11.28 -20.76 54.96
C LYS A 363 -9.78 -20.98 54.73
N PRO A 364 -8.92 -19.98 54.97
CA PRO A 364 -7.48 -20.18 54.84
C PRO A 364 -7.07 -21.41 55.65
N ARG A 365 -6.42 -22.38 55.00
CA ARG A 365 -5.76 -23.47 55.72
C ARG A 365 -4.73 -22.77 56.60
N ASN A 366 -4.93 -22.84 57.91
CA ASN A 366 -4.09 -22.26 58.96
C ASN A 366 -2.67 -21.97 58.47
N ALA A 367 -2.33 -20.68 58.39
CA ALA A 367 -0.95 -20.22 58.26
C ALA A 367 -0.19 -20.48 59.56
#